data_AF-A0A3D1BDM5-F1
#
_entry.id   AF-A0A3D1BDM5-F1
#
_cell.length_a   1.000
_cell.length_b   1.000
_cell.length_c   1.000
_cell.angle_alpha   90.00
_cell.angle_beta   90.00
_cell.angle_gamma   90.00
#
_symmetry.space_group_name_H-M   'P 1'
#
loop_
_entity.id
_entity.type
_entity.pdbx_description
1 polymer ?
#
loop_
_entity_poly.entity_id
_entity_poly.type
_entity_poly.pdbx_seq_one_letter_code
_entity_poly.pdbx_strand_id
1 'polypeptide(L)' 'DGQTPPEMDDAFLATVTQRYVELYEKVTGKTFQGDSTADPHGRIAESVEAWLSQRKS' A
#
# COMPACT_ATOMS: atom_id res chain seq x y z
N ASP A 1 -25.61 2.02 -11.07
CA ASP A 1 -25.35 2.59 -9.74
C ASP A 1 -24.07 2.04 -9.16
N GLY A 2 -23.12 2.94 -8.88
CA GLY A 2 -21.86 2.59 -8.24
C GLY A 2 -22.06 2.38 -6.74
N GLN A 3 -21.38 1.40 -6.17
CA GLN A 3 -21.34 1.19 -4.72
C GLN A 3 -20.52 2.30 -4.07
N THR A 4 -21.02 2.88 -2.98
CA THR A 4 -20.23 3.78 -2.13
C THR A 4 -19.31 2.94 -1.25
N PRO A 5 -18.01 3.22 -1.18
CA PRO A 5 -17.11 2.57 -0.24
C PRO A 5 -17.64 2.69 1.20
N PRO A 6 -17.46 1.66 2.05
CA PRO A 6 -17.79 1.77 3.46
C PRO A 6 -16.92 2.83 4.15
N GLU A 7 -17.32 3.23 5.35
CA GLU A 7 -16.46 4.02 6.22
C GLU A 7 -15.18 3.23 6.53
N MET A 8 -14.04 3.78 6.12
CA MET A 8 -12.73 3.16 6.27
C MET A 8 -12.07 3.68 7.54
N ASP A 9 -12.64 3.32 8.69
CA ASP A 9 -12.02 3.64 9.97
C ASP A 9 -10.73 2.84 10.19
N ASP A 10 -9.91 3.28 11.15
CA ASP A 10 -8.62 2.67 11.44
C ASP A 10 -8.76 1.18 11.84
N ALA A 11 -9.85 0.80 12.50
CA ALA A 11 -10.10 -0.56 12.97
C ALA A 11 -10.43 -1.52 11.80
N PHE A 12 -11.25 -1.06 10.86
CA PHE A 12 -11.60 -1.77 9.64
C PHE A 12 -10.36 -1.94 8.76
N LEU A 13 -9.59 -0.85 8.57
CA LEU A 13 -8.33 -0.87 7.84
C LEU A 13 -7.34 -1.88 8.43
N ALA A 14 -7.15 -1.88 9.75
CA ALA A 14 -6.29 -2.84 10.43
C ALA A 14 -6.76 -4.29 10.23
N THR A 15 -8.06 -4.54 10.35
CA THR A 15 -8.65 -5.86 10.17
C THR A 15 -8.47 -6.39 8.75
N VAL A 16 -8.75 -5.55 7.74
CA VAL A 16 -8.58 -5.92 6.33
C VAL A 16 -7.11 -6.17 6.02
N THR A 17 -6.23 -5.28 6.50
CA THR A 17 -4.76 -5.41 6.33
C THR A 17 -4.27 -6.74 6.89
N GLN A 18 -4.65 -7.08 8.13
CA GLN A 18 -4.23 -8.33 8.77
C GLN A 18 -4.67 -9.57 7.95
N ARG A 19 -5.91 -9.57 7.45
CA ARG A 19 -6.41 -10.69 6.63
C ARG A 19 -5.63 -10.87 5.32
N TYR A 20 -5.24 -9.78 4.66
CA TYR A 20 -4.45 -9.84 3.43
C TYR A 20 -3.01 -10.26 3.70
N VAL A 21 -2.41 -9.80 4.81
CA VAL A 21 -1.10 -10.29 5.28
C VAL A 21 -1.15 -11.80 5.48
N GLU A 22 -2.08 -12.30 6.28
CA GLU A 22 -2.22 -13.74 6.52
C GLU A 22 -2.43 -14.55 5.24
N LEU A 23 -3.24 -14.03 4.31
CA LEU A 23 -3.48 -14.69 3.04
C LEU A 23 -2.19 -14.78 2.20
N TYR A 24 -1.44 -13.67 2.12
CA TYR A 24 -0.14 -13.65 1.44
C TYR A 24 0.81 -14.69 2.03
N GLU A 25 0.94 -14.73 3.36
CA GLU A 25 1.86 -15.65 4.03
C GLU A 25 1.44 -17.11 3.84
N LYS A 26 0.14 -17.41 3.91
CA LYS A 26 -0.39 -18.76 3.63
C LYS A 26 -0.15 -19.21 2.20
N VAL A 27 -0.37 -18.34 1.22
CA VAL A 27 -0.24 -18.68 -0.21
C VAL A 27 1.22 -18.79 -0.63
N THR A 28 2.09 -17.93 -0.10
CA THR A 28 3.49 -17.85 -0.56
C THR A 28 4.48 -18.59 0.33
N GLY A 29 4.11 -18.88 1.59
CA GLY A 29 5.01 -19.40 2.61
C GLY A 29 6.07 -18.40 3.11
N LYS A 30 5.99 -17.13 2.69
CA LYS A 30 6.94 -16.08 3.08
C LYS A 30 6.30 -15.16 4.11
N THR A 31 7.07 -14.72 5.10
CA THR A 31 6.63 -13.66 6.02
C THR A 31 6.43 -12.36 5.24
N PHE A 32 5.32 -11.68 5.50
CA PHE A 32 5.08 -10.37 4.92
C PHE A 32 6.07 -9.35 5.50
N GLN A 33 6.79 -8.65 4.63
CA GLN A 33 7.63 -7.52 5.01
C GLN A 33 6.94 -6.22 4.60
N GLY A 34 6.31 -5.57 5.58
CA GLY A 34 5.77 -4.23 5.39
C GLY A 34 6.88 -3.22 5.15
N ASP A 35 6.54 -2.15 4.43
CA ASP A 35 7.47 -1.03 4.27
C ASP A 35 7.68 -0.35 5.63
N SER A 36 8.92 -0.25 6.07
CA SER A 36 9.31 0.40 7.33
C SER A 36 9.69 1.87 7.14
N THR A 37 9.51 2.39 5.92
CA THR A 37 9.84 3.77 5.63
C THR A 37 9.02 4.72 6.50
N ALA A 38 9.71 5.61 7.20
CA ALA A 38 9.07 6.63 8.02
C ALA A 38 8.39 7.73 7.17
N ASP A 39 8.74 7.82 5.88
CA ASP A 39 8.21 8.82 4.96
C ASP A 39 7.80 8.19 3.60
N PRO A 40 6.67 7.46 3.57
CA PRO A 40 6.16 6.88 2.33
C PRO A 40 5.75 7.95 1.33
N HIS A 41 5.30 9.12 1.78
CA HIS A 41 4.90 10.22 0.92
C HIS A 41 6.09 10.81 0.16
N GLY A 42 7.21 11.08 0.85
CA GLY A 42 8.45 11.55 0.23
C GLY A 42 8.95 10.58 -0.83
N ARG A 43 8.99 9.27 -0.52
CA ARG A 43 9.40 8.23 -1.49
C ARG A 43 8.52 8.16 -2.74
N ILE A 44 7.20 8.33 -2.58
CA ILE A 44 6.26 8.38 -3.70
C ILE A 44 6.55 9.62 -4.56
N ALA A 45 6.72 10.78 -3.93
CA ALA A 45 7.00 12.03 -4.63
C ALA A 45 8.30 11.94 -5.46
N GLU A 46 9.39 11.49 -4.84
CA GLU A 46 10.68 11.29 -5.51
C GLU A 46 10.58 10.35 -6.72
N SER A 47 9.84 9.24 -6.57
CA SER A 47 9.65 8.26 -7.65
C SER A 47 8.87 8.86 -8.83
N VAL A 48 7.84 9.66 -8.55
CA VAL A 48 7.04 10.35 -9.57
C VAL A 48 7.86 11.43 -10.28
N GLU A 49 8.64 12.23 -9.55
CA GLU A 49 9.50 13.26 -10.13
C GLU A 49 10.61 12.66 -11.00
N ALA A 50 11.25 11.58 -10.54
CA ALA A 50 12.24 10.84 -11.32
C ALA A 50 11.65 10.32 -12.63
N TRP A 51 10.41 9.82 -12.62
CA TRP A 51 9.73 9.38 -13.84
C TRP A 51 9.38 10.54 -14.78
N LEU A 52 8.85 11.64 -14.22
CA LEU A 52 8.46 12.82 -15.01
C LEU A 52 9.66 13.48 -15.70
N SER A 53 10.81 13.55 -15.03
CA SER A 53 12.05 14.11 -15.60
C SER A 53 12.58 13.27 -16.77
N GLN A 54 12.53 11.95 -16.67
CA GLN A 54 12.91 11.03 -17.76
C GLN A 54 11.99 11.15 -18.98
N ARG A 55 10.71 11.45 -18.77
CA ARG A 55 9.71 11.56 -19.85
C ARG A 55 9.66 12.95 -20.51
N LYS A 56 10.24 13.98 -19.86
CA LYS A 56 10.36 15.34 -20.40
C LYS A 56 11.65 15.56 -21.22
N SER A 57 12.49 14.54 -21.39
CA SER A 57 13.68 14.57 -22.25
C SER A 57 13.38 14.08 -23.67
#